data_AF-A0A6A4A804-F1
#
_entry.id   AF-A0A6A4A804-F1
#
_cell.length_a   1.000
_cell.length_b   1.000
_cell.length_c   1.000
_cell.angle_alpha   90.00
_cell.angle_beta   90.00
_cell.angle_gamma   90.00
#
_symmetry.space_group_name_H-M   'P 1'
#
loop_
_entity.id
_entity.type
_entity.pdbx_description
1 polymer ?
#
loop_
_entity_poly.entity_id
_entity_poly.type
_entity_poly.pdbx_seq_one_letter_code
_entity_poly.pdbx_strand_id
1 'polypeptide(L)'
;MNGYFVPEPHQKPAHADEMDGPNCKTYTLKMLRQCAGSELPLRVKVTSTKADEGHAVYHFATTSVTSMNVWRASYRYSELLAFRTHVEDEWTCHDEKCSGSCQSLRDLLEASFPKKGLGILSTWAHTVEDRKLKFKNVLIHLLRSVLLPGSTMKCFHARQNL
;
A
#
# COMPACT_ATOMS: atom_id res chain seq x y z
N MET A 1 -36.28 41.08 23.51
CA MET A 1 -36.49 40.22 22.31
C MET A 1 -35.12 40.01 21.68
N ASN A 2 -34.55 38.80 21.81
CA ASN A 2 -33.25 38.45 21.26
C ASN A 2 -33.41 38.12 19.77
N GLY A 3 -32.92 38.99 18.88
CA GLY A 3 -32.84 38.72 17.45
C GLY A 3 -31.53 37.99 17.13
N TYR A 4 -31.62 36.74 16.69
CA TYR A 4 -30.49 36.01 16.14
C TYR A 4 -30.31 36.40 14.66
N PHE A 5 -29.11 36.78 14.28
CA PHE A 5 -28.71 36.97 12.89
C PHE A 5 -28.34 35.60 12.30
N VAL A 6 -29.09 35.14 11.30
CA VAL A 6 -28.79 33.92 10.54
C VAL A 6 -28.10 34.37 9.24
N PRO A 7 -26.82 34.04 9.00
CA PRO A 7 -26.18 34.34 7.72
C PRO A 7 -26.81 33.51 6.61
N GLU A 8 -27.16 34.15 5.49
CA GLU A 8 -27.61 33.45 4.30
C GLU A 8 -26.55 32.46 3.79
N PRO A 9 -26.94 31.27 3.30
CA PRO A 9 -25.98 30.34 2.74
C PRO A 9 -25.36 30.96 1.49
N HIS A 10 -24.02 31.00 1.47
CA HIS A 10 -23.25 31.45 0.31
C HIS A 10 -23.76 30.79 -0.97
N GLN A 11 -24.31 31.62 -1.87
CA GLN A 11 -24.61 31.21 -3.23
C GLN A 11 -23.29 30.76 -3.87
N LYS A 12 -23.26 29.49 -4.31
CA LYS A 12 -22.16 28.97 -5.13
C LYS A 12 -22.05 29.85 -6.39
N PRO A 13 -20.86 30.38 -6.72
CA PRO A 13 -20.66 30.97 -8.03
C PRO A 13 -20.96 29.92 -9.10
N ALA A 14 -21.76 30.32 -10.08
CA ALA A 14 -21.95 29.58 -11.31
C ALA A 14 -20.59 29.38 -12.00
N HIS A 15 -20.41 28.17 -12.53
CA HIS A 15 -19.36 27.72 -13.45
C HIS A 15 -18.43 28.82 -13.95
N ALA A 16 -17.19 28.84 -13.43
CA ALA A 16 -16.06 29.49 -14.08
C ALA A 16 -15.21 28.39 -14.73
N ASP A 17 -15.25 28.42 -16.05
CA ASP A 17 -14.31 27.95 -17.08
C ASP A 17 -13.39 26.74 -16.83
N GLU A 18 -13.46 25.85 -17.82
CA GLU A 18 -12.54 24.77 -18.14
C GLU A 18 -11.07 25.25 -18.09
N MET A 19 -10.35 24.84 -17.05
CA MET A 19 -8.89 24.78 -17.12
C MET A 19 -8.50 23.45 -17.77
N ASP A 20 -8.13 23.55 -19.05
CA ASP A 20 -7.42 22.55 -19.83
C ASP A 20 -6.07 22.25 -19.15
N GLY A 21 -6.04 21.16 -18.38
CA GLY A 21 -4.88 20.60 -17.70
C GLY A 21 -4.94 19.07 -17.79
N PRO A 22 -3.79 18.37 -17.75
CA PRO A 22 -3.71 16.98 -18.19
C PRO A 22 -4.62 16.08 -17.36
N ASN A 23 -5.77 15.71 -17.96
CA ASN A 23 -6.73 14.68 -17.58
C ASN A 23 -6.75 14.29 -16.08
N CYS A 24 -6.88 15.28 -15.20
CA CYS A 24 -6.99 15.00 -13.77
C CYS A 24 -8.46 14.67 -13.48
N LYS A 25 -8.80 13.39 -13.62
CA LYS A 25 -10.15 12.90 -13.34
C LYS A 25 -10.48 13.15 -11.86
N THR A 26 -11.40 14.08 -11.60
CA THR A 26 -11.86 14.41 -10.25
C THR A 26 -12.83 13.33 -9.77
N TYR A 27 -12.44 12.54 -8.78
CA TYR A 27 -13.29 11.51 -8.20
C TYR A 27 -13.91 11.95 -6.87
N THR A 28 -15.18 11.61 -6.64
CA THR A 28 -15.88 11.92 -5.39
C THR A 28 -15.49 10.93 -4.29
N LEU A 29 -15.56 11.35 -3.02
CA LEU A 29 -15.36 10.46 -1.85
C LEU A 29 -16.25 9.21 -1.87
N LYS A 30 -17.41 9.28 -2.53
CA LYS A 30 -18.33 8.15 -2.69
C LYS A 30 -17.76 7.06 -3.61
N MET A 31 -17.03 7.44 -4.66
CA MET A 31 -16.37 6.50 -5.57
C MET A 31 -15.17 5.82 -4.89
N LEU A 32 -14.42 6.55 -4.07
CA LEU A 32 -13.34 5.98 -3.26
C LEU A 32 -13.85 5.01 -2.18
N ARG A 33 -15.05 5.22 -1.64
CA ARG A 33 -15.69 4.28 -0.69
C ARG A 33 -16.09 2.95 -1.31
N GLN A 34 -16.45 2.92 -2.59
CA GLN A 34 -16.89 1.69 -3.25
C GLN A 34 -15.75 0.70 -3.51
N CYS A 35 -14.49 1.15 -3.49
CA CYS A 35 -13.33 0.27 -3.59
C CYS A 35 -13.03 -0.53 -2.31
N ALA A 36 -13.65 -0.20 -1.17
CA ALA A 36 -13.32 -0.77 0.15
C ALA A 36 -14.46 -1.61 0.76
N GLY A 37 -15.23 -2.30 -0.08
CA GLY A 37 -16.35 -3.15 0.34
C GLY A 37 -15.95 -4.59 0.68
N SER A 38 -16.50 -5.09 1.79
CA SER A 38 -16.62 -6.48 2.31
C SER A 38 -15.42 -7.23 2.90
N GLU A 39 -14.18 -7.06 2.42
CA GLU A 39 -13.10 -8.01 2.80
C GLU A 39 -12.19 -7.56 3.97
N LEU A 40 -12.39 -6.35 4.51
CA LEU A 40 -11.61 -5.82 5.64
C LEU A 40 -12.29 -6.13 7.00
N PRO A 41 -11.52 -6.33 8.09
CA PRO A 41 -10.06 -6.21 8.20
C PRO A 41 -9.32 -7.48 7.76
N LEU A 42 -8.05 -7.32 7.37
CA LEU A 42 -7.18 -8.41 6.92
C LEU A 42 -6.21 -8.86 8.03
N ARG A 43 -6.10 -10.17 8.24
CA ARG A 43 -5.07 -10.81 9.05
C ARG A 43 -3.96 -11.34 8.16
N VAL A 44 -2.72 -10.96 8.45
CA VAL A 44 -1.53 -11.41 7.71
C VAL A 44 -0.75 -12.45 8.52
N LYS A 45 -0.44 -13.58 7.89
CA LYS A 45 0.47 -14.61 8.38
C LYS A 45 1.59 -14.82 7.37
N VAL A 46 2.82 -14.90 7.87
CA VAL A 46 3.99 -15.26 7.06
C VAL A 46 4.64 -16.49 7.69
N THR A 47 4.93 -17.50 6.88
CA THR A 47 5.71 -18.68 7.24
C THR A 47 6.86 -18.85 6.26
N SER A 48 7.79 -19.76 6.53
CA SER A 48 8.90 -20.03 5.63
C SER A 48 9.20 -21.52 5.57
N THR A 49 9.66 -21.97 4.41
CA THR A 49 10.26 -23.29 4.21
C THR A 49 11.65 -23.12 3.61
N LYS A 50 12.52 -24.12 3.82
CA LYS A 50 13.76 -24.23 3.06
C LYS A 50 13.40 -24.97 1.77
N ALA A 51 13.64 -24.36 0.62
CA ALA A 51 13.56 -25.05 -0.66
C ALA A 51 14.78 -25.96 -0.82
N ASP A 52 14.59 -27.07 -1.53
CA ASP A 52 15.65 -28.04 -1.83
C ASP A 52 16.81 -27.41 -2.61
N GLU A 53 16.57 -26.29 -3.29
CA GLU A 53 17.55 -25.50 -4.05
C GLU A 53 18.43 -24.56 -3.19
N GLY A 54 18.45 -24.71 -1.85
CA GLY A 54 19.34 -23.92 -0.99
C GLY A 54 18.90 -22.48 -0.74
N HIS A 55 17.61 -22.17 -0.93
CA HIS A 55 17.03 -20.86 -0.65
C HIS A 55 15.81 -20.96 0.27
N ALA A 56 15.54 -19.90 1.03
CA ALA A 56 14.30 -19.82 1.81
C ALA A 56 13.14 -19.31 0.93
N VAL A 57 11.99 -19.96 1.05
CA VAL A 57 10.73 -19.54 0.44
C VAL A 57 9.82 -19.01 1.55
N TYR A 58 9.25 -17.83 1.34
CA TYR A 58 8.35 -17.17 2.27
C TYR A 58 6.92 -17.32 1.77
N HIS A 59 6.06 -17.88 2.61
CA HIS A 59 4.65 -18.10 2.32
C HIS A 59 3.82 -17.05 3.04
N PHE A 60 3.01 -16.33 2.28
CA PHE A 60 2.11 -15.30 2.75
C PHE A 60 0.69 -15.85 2.72
N ALA A 61 -0.06 -15.60 3.79
CA ALA A 61 -1.49 -15.81 3.84
C ALA A 61 -2.15 -14.55 4.38
N THR A 62 -3.03 -13.97 3.57
CA THR A 62 -3.88 -12.84 3.95
C THR A 62 -5.29 -13.37 4.09
N THR A 63 -5.92 -13.15 5.23
CA THR A 63 -7.26 -13.65 5.52
C THR A 63 -8.19 -12.48 5.82
N SER A 64 -9.32 -12.39 5.14
CA SER A 64 -10.41 -11.52 5.56
C SER A 64 -11.00 -12.04 6.86
N VAL A 65 -11.10 -11.20 7.88
CA VAL A 65 -11.72 -11.58 9.16
C VAL A 65 -13.25 -11.62 9.05
N THR A 66 -13.82 -10.91 8.09
CA THR A 66 -15.28 -10.84 7.87
C THR A 66 -15.77 -12.01 7.04
N SER A 67 -15.17 -12.26 5.88
CA SER A 67 -15.62 -13.31 4.95
C SER A 67 -14.92 -14.65 5.16
N MET A 68 -13.82 -14.66 5.93
CA MET A 68 -12.91 -15.80 6.08
C MET A 68 -12.20 -16.23 4.77
N ASN A 69 -12.31 -15.42 3.70
CA ASN A 69 -11.55 -15.65 2.47
C ASN A 69 -10.05 -15.60 2.75
N VAL A 70 -9.28 -16.47 2.09
CA VAL A 70 -7.83 -16.57 2.26
C VAL A 70 -7.12 -16.51 0.92
N TRP A 71 -6.24 -15.53 0.77
CA TRP A 71 -5.32 -15.41 -0.35
C TRP A 71 -3.94 -15.89 0.08
N ARG A 72 -3.28 -16.69 -0.76
CA ARG A 72 -1.97 -17.26 -0.48
C ARG A 72 -1.01 -16.96 -1.62
N ALA A 73 0.22 -16.63 -1.28
CA ALA A 73 1.31 -16.43 -2.24
C ALA A 73 2.62 -16.92 -1.64
N SER A 74 3.57 -17.32 -2.48
CA SER A 74 4.88 -17.83 -2.03
C SER A 74 5.97 -17.23 -2.89
N TYR A 75 6.99 -16.65 -2.26
CA TYR A 75 8.07 -15.95 -2.97
C TYR A 75 9.41 -16.21 -2.30
N ARG A 76 10.48 -16.23 -3.10
CA ARG A 76 11.85 -16.14 -2.61
C ARG A 76 12.20 -14.69 -2.30
N TYR A 77 13.30 -14.51 -1.56
CA TYR A 77 13.82 -13.17 -1.24
C TYR A 77 14.06 -12.31 -2.51
N SER A 78 14.60 -12.90 -3.57
CA SER A 78 14.91 -12.19 -4.82
C SER A 78 13.65 -11.67 -5.52
N GLU A 79 12.56 -12.42 -5.49
CA GLU A 79 11.27 -12.03 -6.08
C GLU A 79 10.64 -10.89 -5.27
N LEU A 80 10.72 -10.95 -3.94
CA LEU A 80 10.28 -9.86 -3.07
C LEU A 80 11.14 -8.60 -3.26
N LEU A 81 12.44 -8.77 -3.51
CA LEU A 81 13.34 -7.65 -3.81
C LEU A 81 12.99 -7.01 -5.15
N ALA A 82 12.72 -7.81 -6.19
CA ALA A 82 12.26 -7.30 -7.48
C ALA A 82 10.93 -6.54 -7.33
N PHE A 83 9.98 -7.08 -6.56
CA PHE A 83 8.75 -6.36 -6.21
C PHE A 83 9.04 -5.00 -5.58
N ARG A 84 9.94 -4.93 -4.60
CA ARG A 84 10.33 -3.66 -3.97
C ARG A 84 10.87 -2.67 -5.00
N THR A 85 11.75 -3.13 -5.88
CA THR A 85 12.31 -2.30 -6.97
C THR A 85 11.21 -1.80 -7.91
N HIS A 86 10.25 -2.64 -8.31
CA HIS A 86 9.10 -2.19 -9.11
C HIS A 86 8.26 -1.14 -8.38
N VAL A 87 8.04 -1.27 -7.07
CA VAL A 87 7.31 -0.25 -6.31
C VAL A 87 8.07 1.08 -6.31
N GLU A 88 9.39 1.03 -6.12
CA GLU A 88 10.24 2.22 -6.07
C GLU A 88 10.31 2.91 -7.43
N ASP A 89 10.60 2.16 -8.50
CA ASP A 89 10.97 2.73 -9.80
C ASP A 89 9.77 2.98 -10.71
N GLU A 90 8.76 2.09 -10.67
CA GLU A 90 7.69 2.04 -11.68
C GLU A 90 6.31 2.34 -11.10
N TRP A 91 5.95 1.76 -9.95
CA TRP A 91 4.58 1.85 -9.43
C TRP A 91 4.38 3.05 -8.51
N THR A 92 5.44 3.73 -8.09
CA THR A 92 5.34 5.03 -7.44
C THR A 92 5.82 6.14 -8.37
N CYS A 93 5.11 7.26 -8.43
CA CYS A 93 5.55 8.39 -9.23
C CYS A 93 6.71 9.15 -8.56
N HIS A 94 7.53 9.78 -9.38
CA HIS A 94 8.62 10.68 -8.96
C HIS A 94 8.28 12.16 -9.22
N ASP A 95 6.99 12.46 -9.45
CA ASP A 95 6.51 13.82 -9.70
C ASP A 95 6.57 14.65 -8.41
N GLU A 96 7.20 15.82 -8.48
CA GLU A 96 7.28 16.81 -7.39
C GLU A 96 5.89 17.31 -6.94
N LYS A 97 4.88 17.23 -7.82
CA LYS A 97 3.49 17.58 -7.51
C LYS A 97 2.75 16.47 -6.77
N CYS A 98 3.35 15.30 -6.59
CA CYS A 98 2.77 14.27 -5.75
C CYS A 98 2.65 14.80 -4.32
N SER A 99 1.56 14.47 -3.64
CA SER A 99 1.27 14.94 -2.27
C SER A 99 2.19 14.33 -1.19
N GLY A 100 3.38 13.85 -1.55
CA GLY A 100 4.29 13.08 -0.71
C GLY A 100 3.91 11.61 -0.52
N SER A 101 2.71 11.17 -0.92
CA SER A 101 2.23 9.82 -0.61
C SER A 101 3.06 8.68 -1.23
N CYS A 102 3.60 8.88 -2.45
CA CYS A 102 4.56 7.97 -3.07
C CYS A 102 5.89 7.93 -2.32
N GLN A 103 6.42 9.11 -1.95
CA GLN A 103 7.68 9.20 -1.20
C GLN A 103 7.57 8.50 0.16
N SER A 104 6.48 8.74 0.89
CA SER A 104 6.24 8.07 2.17
C SER A 104 6.15 6.55 2.04
N LEU A 105 5.62 6.03 0.92
CA LEU A 105 5.60 4.59 0.66
C LEU A 105 7.02 4.05 0.42
N ARG A 106 7.83 4.75 -0.38
CA ARG A 106 9.24 4.39 -0.62
C ARG A 106 10.05 4.41 0.67
N ASP A 107 9.91 5.46 1.48
CA ASP A 107 10.61 5.58 2.77
C ASP A 107 10.23 4.42 3.72
N LEU A 108 8.95 4.05 3.74
CA LEU A 108 8.47 2.93 4.53
C LEU A 108 9.05 1.59 4.06
N LEU A 109 9.12 1.38 2.75
CA LEU A 109 9.74 0.19 2.17
C LEU A 109 11.24 0.15 2.50
N GLU A 110 11.98 1.22 2.29
CA GLU A 110 13.42 1.27 2.63
C GLU A 110 13.66 0.99 4.12
N ALA A 111 12.85 1.55 5.02
CA ALA A 111 13.01 1.34 6.46
C ALA A 111 12.64 -0.08 6.92
N SER A 112 11.63 -0.70 6.31
CA SER A 112 11.04 -1.95 6.81
C SER A 112 11.54 -3.19 6.07
N PHE A 113 12.00 -3.04 4.83
CA PHE A 113 12.36 -4.17 3.99
C PHE A 113 13.68 -4.80 4.44
N PRO A 114 13.78 -6.14 4.53
CA PRO A 114 15.01 -6.78 4.97
C PRO A 114 16.15 -6.57 3.99
N LYS A 115 17.27 -6.02 4.48
CA LYS A 115 18.47 -5.79 3.68
C LYS A 115 19.08 -7.09 3.15
N LYS A 116 19.70 -6.99 1.98
CA LYS A 116 20.41 -8.11 1.35
C LYS A 116 21.70 -8.35 2.13
N GLY A 117 21.72 -9.42 2.92
CA GLY A 117 22.94 -9.92 3.58
C GLY A 117 23.78 -10.79 2.64
N LEU A 118 24.90 -11.31 3.15
CA LEU A 118 25.71 -12.30 2.44
C LEU A 118 24.86 -13.53 2.08
N GLY A 119 24.97 -14.02 0.84
CA GLY A 119 24.13 -15.11 0.31
C GLY A 119 24.19 -16.40 1.15
N ILE A 120 25.35 -16.69 1.74
CA ILE A 120 25.61 -17.86 2.61
C ILE A 120 24.72 -17.83 3.87
N LEU A 121 24.35 -16.64 4.35
CA LEU A 121 23.51 -16.48 5.54
C LEU A 121 22.01 -16.57 5.22
N SER A 122 21.62 -16.61 3.95
CA SER A 122 20.23 -16.49 3.52
C SER A 122 19.31 -17.61 4.01
N THR A 123 19.87 -18.77 4.38
CA THR A 123 19.14 -19.94 4.89
C THR A 123 19.33 -20.17 6.39
N TRP A 124 20.12 -19.32 7.07
CA TRP A 124 20.30 -19.43 8.51
C TRP A 124 18.97 -19.14 9.20
N ALA A 125 18.63 -19.96 10.21
CA ALA A 125 17.34 -19.88 10.89
C ALA A 125 17.05 -18.46 11.42
N HIS A 126 18.03 -17.82 12.04
CA HIS A 126 17.89 -16.44 12.55
C HIS A 126 17.59 -15.42 11.43
N THR A 127 18.26 -15.53 10.27
CA THR A 127 18.06 -14.65 9.12
C THR A 127 16.67 -14.87 8.51
N VAL A 128 16.24 -16.12 8.41
CA VAL A 128 14.91 -16.46 7.88
C VAL A 128 13.80 -15.93 8.79
N GLU A 129 13.95 -16.09 10.10
CA GLU A 129 12.99 -15.58 11.09
C GLU A 129 12.92 -14.04 11.12
N ASP A 130 14.06 -13.35 11.11
CA ASP A 130 14.11 -11.87 11.01
C ASP A 130 13.41 -11.38 9.74
N ARG A 131 13.72 -11.98 8.58
CA ARG A 131 13.09 -11.65 7.30
C ARG A 131 11.59 -11.89 7.32
N LYS A 132 11.13 -13.00 7.91
CA LYS A 132 9.71 -13.32 8.04
C LYS A 132 8.96 -12.22 8.80
N LEU A 133 9.52 -11.73 9.90
CA LEU A 133 8.93 -10.63 10.68
C LEU A 133 8.90 -9.33 9.87
N LYS A 134 10.01 -8.97 9.21
CA LYS A 134 10.10 -7.76 8.38
C LYS A 134 9.14 -7.78 7.20
N PHE A 135 9.06 -8.89 6.47
CA PHE A 135 8.11 -9.04 5.37
C PHE A 135 6.66 -8.96 5.83
N LYS A 136 6.33 -9.52 7.00
CA LYS A 136 5.00 -9.34 7.60
C LYS A 136 4.71 -7.86 7.84
N ASN A 137 5.66 -7.10 8.40
CA ASN A 137 5.49 -5.68 8.66
C ASN A 137 5.33 -4.88 7.37
N VAL A 138 6.18 -5.11 6.37
CA VAL A 138 6.07 -4.51 5.03
C VAL A 138 4.66 -4.70 4.47
N LEU A 139 4.18 -5.95 4.43
CA LEU A 139 2.87 -6.24 3.86
C LEU A 139 1.74 -5.55 4.64
N ILE A 140 1.77 -5.59 5.97
CA ILE A 140 0.79 -4.89 6.80
C ILE A 140 0.77 -3.38 6.51
N HIS A 141 1.94 -2.76 6.40
CA HIS A 141 2.05 -1.33 6.13
C HIS A 141 1.62 -0.95 4.71
N LEU A 142 1.96 -1.77 3.71
CA LEU A 142 1.47 -1.60 2.34
C LEU A 142 -0.06 -1.67 2.28
N LEU A 143 -0.66 -2.72 2.86
CA LEU A 143 -2.11 -2.89 2.89
C LEU A 143 -2.79 -1.69 3.56
N ARG A 144 -2.23 -1.17 4.66
CA ARG A 144 -2.74 0.04 5.33
C ARG A 144 -2.61 1.30 4.48
N SER A 145 -1.49 1.44 3.78
CA SER A 145 -1.18 2.61 2.97
C SER A 145 -1.98 2.66 1.67
N VAL A 146 -2.46 1.52 1.16
CA VAL A 146 -3.16 1.42 -0.14
C VAL A 146 -4.65 1.11 0.00
N LEU A 147 -5.03 0.09 0.79
CA LEU A 147 -6.38 -0.50 0.76
C LEU A 147 -7.39 0.15 1.71
N LEU A 148 -6.96 0.82 2.78
CA LEU A 148 -7.90 1.32 3.77
C LEU A 148 -8.65 2.58 3.29
N PRO A 149 -9.96 2.74 3.60
CA PRO A 149 -10.63 4.02 3.46
C PRO A 149 -9.86 5.10 4.22
N GLY A 150 -9.48 6.20 3.55
CA GLY A 150 -8.61 7.22 4.14
C GLY A 150 -7.12 6.84 4.14
N SER A 151 -6.72 5.86 3.34
CA SER A 151 -5.33 5.46 3.13
C SER A 151 -4.43 6.67 2.86
N THR A 152 -3.18 6.58 3.29
CA THR A 152 -2.16 7.61 3.02
C THR A 152 -1.84 7.72 1.53
N MET A 153 -2.07 6.66 0.73
CA MET A 153 -1.86 6.71 -0.72
C MET A 153 -2.92 7.58 -1.41
N LYS A 154 -2.50 8.75 -1.86
CA LYS A 154 -3.32 9.70 -2.63
C LYS A 154 -2.96 9.71 -4.11
N CYS A 155 -1.77 9.23 -4.48
CA CYS A 155 -1.32 9.19 -5.86
C CYS A 155 -2.15 8.19 -6.68
N PHE A 156 -2.78 8.67 -7.76
CA PHE A 156 -3.60 7.84 -8.63
C PHE A 156 -2.77 6.77 -9.36
N HIS A 157 -1.60 7.14 -9.89
CA HIS A 157 -0.67 6.21 -10.55
C HIS A 157 -0.35 5.01 -9.65
N ALA A 158 -0.01 5.27 -8.38
CA ALA A 158 0.28 4.21 -7.43
C ALA A 158 -0.95 3.35 -7.11
N ARG A 159 -2.15 3.94 -6.98
CA ARG A 159 -3.39 3.17 -6.75
C ARG A 159 -3.81 2.28 -7.93
N GLN A 160 -3.34 2.56 -9.14
CA GLN A 160 -3.64 1.72 -10.30
C GLN A 160 -2.68 0.53 -10.44
N ASN A 161 -1.48 0.65 -9.88
CA ASN A 161 -0.43 -0.37 -10.01
C ASN A 161 -0.26 -1.24 -8.76
N LEU A 162 -0.76 -0.79 -7.58
CA LEU A 162 -0.75 -1.51 -6.29
C LEU A 162 -2.12 -2.09 -5.95
#